data_AF-A0A7X7X3G2-F1
#
_entry.id   AF-A0A7X7X3G2-F1
#
_cell.length_a   1.000
_cell.length_b   1.000
_cell.length_c   1.000
_cell.angle_alpha   90.00
_cell.angle_beta   90.00
_cell.angle_gamma   90.00
#
_symmetry.space_group_name_H-M   'P 1'
#
loop_
_entity.id
_entity.type
_entity.pdbx_description
1 polymer ?
#
loop_
_entity_poly.entity_id
_entity_poly.type
_entity_poly.pdbx_seq_one_letter_code
_entity_poly.pdbx_strand_id
1 'polypeptide(L)'
;MAHDVFISYSYHDKNVANAVCSAVESAGIRCWIAPRDVLPGMEWGEAIVDAIGSSKIMIIIFSSASNNSQQVLREVERAVHKNLIIVPFRIEDVLPTKSMEYFLYSTHWLDAITPQMEKHIDILIDVLHKLLDSAEKAEPKPAFENEQTASGKETEKGKQPVKKPRIALLLALVILVSAFGTYILVRPQGSFSGVSPDTGQEPGTLTSRTVGTEIPSAVPSLPKEQQQSEIEPGTVDPATQKPQPSTVDGSTDSANMPSESDTGSDAAQNSSDNQLPEKESVGDSQADKEKIRLETGDIIRFGNYYGKPIDWMVIHVNSHGEPLLLSSEILTLKPFDASESGTYNMTSRITFDNKMPRDEVYIHYSQEDLRAMKGSNSWVDSNIREWLNSDQKNVSYSTQPPSADAVWYGLNDYDKEMGFLYNFTEEEKAMIKTVRHKAVIAEMDREKATGGSAPYDFSRASLEDVWFNTDEAYYMEVEDRVFLLSVEEVMEYLYYKGHLLTAYPTEEAIKRDESGWYKDLKHQADGAFMWWLRTPNANTPCEVCIVGLEGNIIYSDYAVLCGVGVRPALYLDSSLLEVEGSGTVDDPYYIE
;
A
#
# COMPACT_ATOMS: atom_id res chain seq x y z
N MET A 1 5.88 -22.44 21.07
CA MET A 1 5.74 -23.78 21.73
C MET A 1 4.76 -24.58 20.87
N ALA A 2 4.76 -25.92 20.86
CA ALA A 2 3.80 -26.65 20.02
C ALA A 2 2.37 -26.49 20.58
N HIS A 3 1.39 -26.11 19.76
CA HIS A 3 -0.03 -26.04 20.11
C HIS A 3 -0.72 -27.36 19.73
N ASP A 4 -1.91 -27.65 20.25
CA ASP A 4 -2.64 -28.88 19.91
C ASP A 4 -3.61 -28.64 18.73
N VAL A 5 -4.19 -27.44 18.68
CA VAL A 5 -5.23 -27.04 17.73
C VAL A 5 -4.90 -25.68 17.11
N PHE A 6 -4.97 -25.57 15.79
CA PHE A 6 -4.97 -24.32 15.03
C PHE A 6 -6.42 -23.90 14.74
N ILE A 7 -6.78 -22.62 14.89
CA ILE A 7 -8.12 -22.10 14.56
C ILE A 7 -8.03 -21.15 13.36
N SER A 8 -8.52 -21.63 12.21
CA SER A 8 -8.70 -20.87 10.97
C SER A 8 -10.09 -20.25 10.93
N TYR A 9 -10.20 -18.96 10.60
CA TYR A 9 -11.46 -18.24 10.53
C TYR A 9 -11.34 -16.98 9.65
N SER A 10 -12.47 -16.40 9.20
CA SER A 10 -12.47 -15.08 8.54
C SER A 10 -12.64 -13.97 9.58
N TYR A 11 -12.05 -12.78 9.37
CA TYR A 11 -12.15 -11.66 10.31
C TYR A 11 -13.60 -11.34 10.74
N HIS A 12 -14.56 -11.45 9.83
CA HIS A 12 -16.00 -11.25 10.12
C HIS A 12 -16.55 -12.22 11.20
N ASP A 13 -15.93 -13.39 11.36
CA ASP A 13 -16.30 -14.44 12.32
C ASP A 13 -15.51 -14.37 13.64
N LYS A 14 -14.66 -13.35 13.83
CA LYS A 14 -13.75 -13.17 14.99
C LYS A 14 -14.43 -13.37 16.34
N ASN A 15 -15.67 -12.91 16.49
CA ASN A 15 -16.43 -13.07 17.73
C ASN A 15 -16.74 -14.56 18.03
N VAL A 16 -17.06 -15.35 17.01
CA VAL A 16 -17.31 -16.79 17.16
C VAL A 16 -16.00 -17.55 17.33
N ALA A 17 -14.95 -17.21 16.57
CA ALA A 17 -13.63 -17.81 16.70
C ALA A 17 -13.02 -17.61 18.10
N ASN A 18 -13.15 -16.41 18.67
CA ASN A 18 -12.74 -16.10 20.04
C ASN A 18 -13.53 -16.89 21.09
N ALA A 19 -14.85 -17.07 20.89
CA ALA A 19 -15.68 -17.85 21.79
C ALA A 19 -15.31 -19.35 21.76
N VAL A 20 -15.11 -19.91 20.56
CA VAL A 20 -14.61 -21.27 20.35
C VAL A 20 -13.23 -21.45 21.01
N CYS A 21 -12.28 -20.55 20.74
CA CYS A 21 -10.94 -20.60 21.33
C CYS A 21 -11.00 -20.60 22.86
N SER A 22 -11.73 -19.66 23.46
CA SER A 22 -11.85 -19.52 24.91
C SER A 22 -12.45 -20.76 25.58
N ALA A 23 -13.43 -21.40 24.93
CA ALA A 23 -14.06 -22.61 25.46
C ALA A 23 -13.17 -23.86 25.32
N VAL A 24 -12.50 -24.02 24.17
CA VAL A 24 -11.55 -25.12 23.94
C VAL A 24 -10.34 -25.03 24.87
N GLU A 25 -9.84 -23.82 25.14
CA GLU A 25 -8.78 -23.59 26.13
C GLU A 25 -9.25 -23.81 27.58
N SER A 26 -10.51 -23.46 27.89
CA SER A 26 -11.13 -23.78 29.18
C SER A 26 -11.29 -25.30 29.42
N ALA A 27 -11.36 -26.10 28.35
CA ALA A 27 -11.31 -27.56 28.41
C ALA A 27 -9.87 -28.13 28.49
N GLY A 28 -8.84 -27.28 28.55
CA GLY A 28 -7.44 -27.67 28.70
C GLY A 28 -6.72 -28.03 27.39
N ILE A 29 -7.33 -27.74 26.23
CA ILE A 29 -6.73 -27.97 24.91
C ILE A 29 -6.03 -26.68 24.47
N ARG A 30 -4.76 -26.75 24.04
CA ARG A 30 -3.97 -25.56 23.71
C ARG A 30 -4.24 -25.11 22.27
N CYS A 31 -4.93 -23.99 22.12
CA CYS A 31 -5.22 -23.39 20.82
C CYS A 31 -4.07 -22.49 20.35
N TRP A 32 -4.00 -22.30 19.03
CA TRP A 32 -3.32 -21.20 18.37
C TRP A 32 -4.36 -20.45 17.52
N ILE A 33 -4.44 -19.13 17.68
CA ILE A 33 -5.33 -18.25 16.93
C ILE A 33 -4.64 -16.93 16.60
N ALA A 34 -4.63 -16.57 15.31
CA ALA A 34 -4.27 -15.24 14.85
C ALA A 34 -5.36 -14.23 15.27
N PRO A 35 -5.05 -12.96 15.59
CA PRO A 35 -3.71 -12.37 15.72
C PRO A 35 -3.02 -12.65 17.07
N ARG A 36 -3.75 -13.22 18.04
CA ARG A 36 -3.35 -13.30 19.46
C ARG A 36 -2.01 -13.99 19.69
N ASP A 37 -1.75 -15.07 18.97
CA ASP A 37 -0.63 -15.98 19.23
C ASP A 37 0.56 -15.81 18.27
N VAL A 38 0.58 -14.73 17.48
CA VAL A 38 1.77 -14.28 16.74
C VAL A 38 2.59 -13.36 17.64
N LEU A 39 3.87 -13.68 17.83
CA LEU A 39 4.75 -12.85 18.66
C LEU A 39 5.23 -11.62 17.88
N PRO A 40 5.19 -10.41 18.48
CA PRO A 40 5.77 -9.21 17.87
C PRO A 40 7.24 -9.43 17.46
N GLY A 41 7.55 -9.16 16.19
CA GLY A 41 8.86 -9.38 15.60
C GLY A 41 9.08 -10.73 14.90
N MET A 42 8.08 -11.63 14.90
CA MET A 42 8.05 -12.76 13.96
C MET A 42 7.45 -12.36 12.61
N GLU A 43 7.87 -13.01 11.52
CA GLU A 43 7.17 -12.91 10.24
C GLU A 43 5.84 -13.67 10.33
N TRP A 44 4.75 -13.06 9.86
CA TRP A 44 3.39 -13.57 10.06
C TRP A 44 3.12 -14.87 9.32
N GLY A 45 3.56 -14.95 8.07
CA GLY A 45 3.46 -16.14 7.23
C GLY A 45 4.23 -17.31 7.83
N GLU A 46 5.46 -17.09 8.30
CA GLU A 46 6.27 -18.06 9.05
C GLU A 46 5.56 -18.49 10.34
N ALA A 47 5.01 -17.56 11.13
CA ALA A 47 4.28 -17.86 12.35
C ALA A 47 3.04 -18.74 12.11
N ILE A 48 2.21 -18.42 11.11
CA ILE A 48 1.08 -19.27 10.69
C ILE A 48 1.58 -20.65 10.22
N VAL A 49 2.62 -20.68 9.39
CA VAL A 49 3.16 -21.92 8.82
C VAL A 49 3.72 -22.86 9.89
N ASP A 50 4.38 -22.31 10.90
CA ASP A 50 4.91 -23.05 12.04
C ASP A 50 3.80 -23.43 13.05
N ALA A 51 2.77 -22.59 13.22
CA ALA A 51 1.60 -22.92 14.03
C ALA A 51 0.81 -24.08 13.41
N ILE A 52 0.51 -24.04 12.11
CA ILE A 52 -0.07 -25.17 11.36
C ILE A 52 0.88 -26.37 11.42
N GLY A 53 2.18 -26.16 11.20
CA GLY A 53 3.20 -27.22 11.19
C GLY A 53 3.44 -27.90 12.54
N SER A 54 3.05 -27.27 13.66
CA SER A 54 3.21 -27.80 15.01
C SER A 54 1.90 -28.22 15.70
N SER A 55 0.75 -27.98 15.06
CA SER A 55 -0.59 -28.39 15.52
C SER A 55 -0.96 -29.78 15.04
N LYS A 56 -1.85 -30.46 15.78
CA LYS A 56 -2.39 -31.80 15.41
C LYS A 56 -3.72 -31.70 14.63
N ILE A 57 -4.51 -30.67 14.94
CA ILE A 57 -5.86 -30.45 14.42
C ILE A 57 -5.98 -29.01 13.91
N MET A 58 -6.71 -28.79 12.83
CA MET A 58 -7.19 -27.49 12.40
C MET A 58 -8.72 -27.43 12.54
N ILE A 59 -9.23 -26.44 13.27
CA ILE A 59 -10.63 -26.05 13.25
C ILE A 59 -10.80 -24.98 12.18
N ILE A 60 -11.82 -25.08 11.34
CA ILE A 60 -12.23 -24.01 10.42
C ILE A 60 -13.58 -23.47 10.87
N ILE A 61 -13.66 -22.20 11.24
CA ILE A 61 -14.95 -21.53 11.44
C ILE A 61 -15.52 -21.24 10.04
N PHE A 62 -16.48 -22.05 9.61
CA PHE A 62 -16.96 -22.07 8.23
C PHE A 62 -18.24 -21.25 8.04
N SER A 63 -18.13 -20.19 7.24
CA SER A 63 -19.14 -19.18 6.93
C SER A 63 -19.04 -18.77 5.46
N SER A 64 -19.92 -17.91 4.97
CA SER A 64 -19.77 -17.27 3.65
C SER A 64 -18.47 -16.49 3.54
N ALA A 65 -18.07 -15.83 4.63
CA ALA A 65 -16.86 -15.00 4.68
C ALA A 65 -15.56 -15.82 4.65
N SER A 66 -15.50 -16.98 5.33
CA SER A 66 -14.33 -17.86 5.28
C SER A 66 -14.28 -18.73 4.02
N ASN A 67 -15.43 -19.10 3.46
CA ASN A 67 -15.54 -19.85 2.20
C ASN A 67 -15.07 -19.06 0.96
N ASN A 68 -15.10 -17.73 1.02
CA ASN A 68 -14.56 -16.82 0.00
C ASN A 68 -13.14 -16.31 0.33
N SER A 69 -12.61 -16.60 1.52
CA SER A 69 -11.28 -16.13 1.94
C SER A 69 -10.16 -16.96 1.30
N GLN A 70 -9.30 -16.29 0.52
CA GLN A 70 -8.09 -16.90 -0.05
C GLN A 70 -7.09 -17.32 1.02
N GLN A 71 -7.06 -16.65 2.19
CA GLN A 71 -6.18 -17.07 3.28
C GLN A 71 -6.66 -18.37 3.91
N VAL A 72 -7.95 -18.46 4.27
CA VAL A 72 -8.52 -19.71 4.83
C VAL A 72 -8.27 -20.85 3.85
N LEU A 73 -8.42 -20.62 2.54
CA LEU A 73 -8.09 -21.62 1.52
C LEU A 73 -6.60 -22.05 1.55
N ARG A 74 -5.65 -21.12 1.66
CA ARG A 74 -4.21 -21.42 1.79
C ARG A 74 -3.86 -22.16 3.08
N GLU A 75 -4.47 -21.79 4.20
CA GLU A 75 -4.31 -22.47 5.48
C GLU A 75 -4.82 -23.90 5.42
N VAL A 76 -6.01 -24.10 4.84
CA VAL A 76 -6.62 -25.42 4.59
C VAL A 76 -5.73 -26.27 3.69
N GLU A 77 -5.24 -25.74 2.56
CA GLU A 77 -4.29 -26.42 1.69
C GLU A 77 -3.04 -26.84 2.47
N ARG A 78 -2.50 -25.95 3.31
CA ARG A 78 -1.31 -26.22 4.12
C ARG A 78 -1.55 -27.28 5.19
N ALA A 79 -2.71 -27.26 5.84
CA ALA A 79 -3.13 -28.28 6.80
C ALA A 79 -3.30 -29.66 6.14
N VAL A 80 -3.92 -29.73 4.96
CA VAL A 80 -4.00 -30.95 4.14
C VAL A 80 -2.60 -31.46 3.79
N HIS A 81 -1.72 -30.59 3.28
CA HIS A 81 -0.34 -30.97 2.94
C HIS A 81 0.48 -31.45 4.17
N LYS A 82 0.18 -30.94 5.36
CA LYS A 82 0.78 -31.35 6.63
C LYS A 82 0.09 -32.56 7.30
N ASN A 83 -1.01 -33.05 6.73
CA ASN A 83 -1.86 -34.13 7.27
C ASN A 83 -2.45 -33.81 8.67
N LEU A 84 -2.80 -32.54 8.92
CA LEU A 84 -3.59 -32.18 10.09
C LEU A 84 -5.01 -32.74 9.94
N ILE A 85 -5.62 -33.09 11.08
CA ILE A 85 -7.04 -33.43 11.09
C ILE A 85 -7.84 -32.12 10.98
N ILE A 86 -8.63 -31.98 9.92
CA ILE A 86 -9.45 -30.79 9.71
C ILE A 86 -10.86 -31.01 10.29
N VAL A 87 -11.38 -30.03 11.03
CA VAL A 87 -12.72 -30.02 11.63
C VAL A 87 -13.47 -28.76 11.18
N PRO A 88 -14.33 -28.83 10.16
CA PRO A 88 -15.19 -27.73 9.74
C PRO A 88 -16.30 -27.51 10.77
N PHE A 89 -16.25 -26.36 11.45
CA PHE A 89 -17.27 -25.89 12.38
C PHE A 89 -18.16 -24.88 11.64
N ARG A 90 -19.27 -25.37 11.07
CA ARG A 90 -20.11 -24.60 10.15
C ARG A 90 -21.12 -23.74 10.90
N ILE A 91 -20.95 -22.43 10.81
CA ILE A 91 -21.78 -21.45 11.53
C ILE A 91 -22.87 -20.83 10.62
N GLU A 92 -22.80 -21.06 9.32
CA GLU A 92 -23.75 -20.55 8.32
C GLU A 92 -24.12 -21.65 7.30
N ASP A 93 -25.37 -21.66 6.82
CA ASP A 93 -25.86 -22.66 5.85
C ASP A 93 -25.43 -22.33 4.41
N VAL A 94 -24.11 -22.26 4.17
CA VAL A 94 -23.50 -22.07 2.85
C VAL A 94 -22.78 -23.33 2.37
N LEU A 95 -22.71 -23.53 1.05
CA LEU A 95 -21.96 -24.62 0.42
C LEU A 95 -20.53 -24.17 0.08
N PRO A 96 -19.51 -25.05 0.16
CA PRO A 96 -18.17 -24.75 -0.32
C PRO A 96 -18.11 -24.18 -1.74
N THR A 97 -17.24 -23.20 -1.95
CA THR A 97 -16.76 -22.85 -3.30
C THR A 97 -15.99 -24.04 -3.88
N LYS A 98 -15.89 -24.17 -5.22
CA LYS A 98 -15.19 -25.31 -5.85
C LYS A 98 -13.77 -25.55 -5.32
N SER A 99 -13.05 -24.47 -5.03
CA SER A 99 -11.69 -24.53 -4.48
C SER A 99 -11.68 -25.08 -3.06
N MET A 100 -12.62 -24.65 -2.22
CA MET A 100 -12.75 -25.11 -0.84
C MET A 100 -13.35 -26.53 -0.77
N GLU A 101 -14.28 -26.87 -1.66
CA GLU A 101 -14.87 -28.20 -1.82
C GLU A 101 -13.77 -29.24 -2.03
N TYR A 102 -12.81 -28.98 -2.93
CA TYR A 102 -11.70 -29.88 -3.22
C TYR A 102 -10.94 -30.37 -1.98
N PHE A 103 -10.75 -29.49 -0.98
CA PHE A 103 -10.04 -29.84 0.26
C PHE A 103 -10.97 -30.41 1.35
N LEU A 104 -12.23 -29.94 1.44
CA LEU A 104 -13.18 -30.36 2.48
C LEU A 104 -14.07 -31.56 2.09
N TYR A 105 -14.02 -32.02 0.83
CA TYR A 105 -14.91 -33.06 0.28
C TYR A 105 -14.93 -34.38 1.07
N SER A 106 -13.80 -34.76 1.67
CA SER A 106 -13.64 -36.03 2.41
C SER A 106 -13.82 -35.89 3.92
N THR A 107 -14.10 -34.68 4.42
CA THR A 107 -14.14 -34.36 5.85
C THR A 107 -15.58 -34.41 6.37
N HIS A 108 -15.79 -34.92 7.59
CA HIS A 108 -17.10 -34.87 8.26
C HIS A 108 -17.29 -33.51 8.94
N TRP A 109 -18.47 -32.91 8.77
CA TRP A 109 -18.78 -31.56 9.22
C TRP A 109 -19.37 -31.55 10.64
N LEU A 110 -19.19 -30.44 11.36
CA LEU A 110 -19.93 -30.14 12.58
C LEU A 110 -20.81 -28.91 12.31
N ASP A 111 -22.10 -29.15 12.07
CA ASP A 111 -23.09 -28.11 11.77
C ASP A 111 -23.54 -27.38 13.05
N ALA A 112 -22.99 -26.18 13.27
CA ALA A 112 -23.30 -25.28 14.37
C ALA A 112 -24.36 -24.20 14.01
N ILE A 113 -25.16 -24.46 12.97
CA ILE A 113 -26.12 -23.50 12.37
C ILE A 113 -27.31 -23.16 13.30
N THR A 114 -27.61 -23.99 14.31
CA THR A 114 -28.78 -23.78 15.18
C THR A 114 -28.48 -22.87 16.38
N PRO A 115 -29.47 -22.13 16.94
CA PRO A 115 -29.23 -21.05 17.92
C PRO A 115 -28.68 -21.44 19.31
N GLN A 116 -28.17 -22.66 19.48
CA GLN A 116 -27.63 -23.20 20.74
C GLN A 116 -26.11 -23.37 20.61
N MET A 117 -25.42 -22.27 20.30
CA MET A 117 -23.99 -22.24 19.97
C MET A 117 -23.13 -22.90 21.05
N GLU A 118 -23.46 -22.71 22.32
CA GLU A 118 -22.76 -23.29 23.47
C GLU A 118 -22.74 -24.82 23.40
N LYS A 119 -23.85 -25.46 22.98
CA LYS A 119 -23.92 -26.91 22.84
C LYS A 119 -23.11 -27.44 21.66
N HIS A 120 -22.99 -26.65 20.58
CA HIS A 120 -22.14 -27.02 19.45
C HIS A 120 -20.67 -26.92 19.81
N ILE A 121 -20.30 -25.95 20.65
CA ILE A 121 -18.98 -25.82 21.25
C ILE A 121 -18.69 -27.00 22.20
N ASP A 122 -19.65 -27.40 23.05
CA ASP A 122 -19.52 -28.60 23.88
C ASP A 122 -19.24 -29.85 23.02
N ILE A 123 -20.01 -30.06 21.94
CA ILE A 123 -19.83 -31.17 21.00
C ILE A 123 -18.46 -31.09 20.31
N LEU A 124 -18.01 -29.89 19.94
CA LEU A 124 -16.69 -29.67 19.33
C LEU A 124 -15.57 -30.08 20.29
N ILE A 125 -15.61 -29.66 21.56
CA ILE A 125 -14.65 -30.07 22.60
C ILE A 125 -14.62 -31.60 22.73
N ASP A 126 -15.80 -32.21 22.77
CA ASP A 126 -16.00 -33.66 22.87
C ASP A 126 -15.43 -34.43 21.66
N VAL A 127 -15.40 -33.80 20.48
CA VAL A 127 -14.76 -34.33 19.26
C VAL A 127 -13.25 -34.13 19.32
N LEU A 128 -12.76 -32.94 19.69
CA LEU A 128 -11.34 -32.62 19.77
C LEU A 128 -10.60 -33.55 20.74
N HIS A 129 -11.15 -33.81 21.93
CA HIS A 129 -10.56 -34.78 22.87
C HIS A 129 -10.40 -36.16 22.22
N LYS A 130 -11.44 -36.69 21.55
CA LYS A 130 -11.39 -38.01 20.89
C LYS A 130 -10.35 -38.07 19.76
N LEU A 131 -10.18 -36.97 19.02
CA LEU A 131 -9.20 -36.86 17.93
C LEU A 131 -7.77 -36.78 18.47
N LEU A 132 -7.51 -35.96 19.50
CA LEU A 132 -6.20 -35.86 20.17
C LEU A 132 -5.81 -37.20 20.81
N ASP A 133 -6.74 -37.84 21.52
CA ASP A 133 -6.59 -39.19 22.09
C ASP A 133 -6.24 -40.26 21.04
N SER A 134 -6.68 -40.07 19.79
CA SER A 134 -6.43 -41.00 18.69
C SER A 134 -5.09 -40.72 18.01
N ALA A 135 -4.72 -39.45 17.86
CA ALA A 135 -3.42 -39.03 17.35
C ALA A 135 -2.27 -39.51 18.25
N GLU A 136 -2.41 -39.42 19.58
CA GLU A 136 -1.38 -39.88 20.52
C GLU A 136 -1.22 -41.40 20.57
N LYS A 137 -2.26 -42.16 20.19
CA LYS A 137 -2.21 -43.62 20.09
C LYS A 137 -1.64 -44.12 18.75
N ALA A 138 -1.37 -43.22 17.80
CA ALA A 138 -0.93 -43.54 16.44
C ALA A 138 0.60 -43.51 16.23
N GLU A 139 1.40 -43.06 17.21
CA GLU A 139 2.86 -43.09 17.09
C GLU A 139 3.44 -44.52 17.15
N PRO A 140 4.25 -44.96 16.16
CA PRO A 140 4.80 -46.31 16.14
C PRO A 140 6.09 -46.45 16.97
N LYS A 141 6.14 -47.50 17.80
CA LYS A 141 7.39 -48.01 18.39
C LYS A 141 8.40 -48.41 17.29
N PRO A 142 9.72 -48.32 17.55
CA PRO A 142 10.75 -48.59 16.55
C PRO A 142 10.70 -50.04 16.04
N ALA A 143 10.91 -50.19 14.73
CA ALA A 143 10.72 -51.45 14.02
C ALA A 143 11.73 -52.55 14.42
N PHE A 144 11.22 -53.78 14.52
CA PHE A 144 12.02 -54.99 14.68
C PHE A 144 12.74 -55.39 13.39
N GLU A 145 13.80 -56.17 13.55
CA GLU A 145 14.63 -56.75 12.48
C GLU A 145 13.82 -57.69 11.58
N ASN A 146 14.05 -57.60 10.26
CA ASN A 146 13.48 -58.55 9.29
C ASN A 146 14.41 -59.77 9.10
N GLU A 147 14.06 -60.90 9.71
CA GLU A 147 14.52 -62.21 9.23
C GLU A 147 13.68 -62.66 8.02
N GLN A 148 14.33 -62.91 6.88
CA GLN A 148 13.71 -63.52 5.70
C GLN A 148 14.11 -64.99 5.56
N THR A 149 13.12 -65.88 5.50
CA THR A 149 13.19 -67.22 4.89
C THR A 149 11.86 -67.55 4.22
N ALA A 150 11.77 -68.34 3.15
CA ALA A 150 12.74 -68.70 2.11
C ALA A 150 11.98 -69.38 0.94
N SER A 151 12.40 -69.17 -0.31
CA SER A 151 12.31 -70.12 -1.45
C SER A 151 12.78 -69.41 -2.75
N GLY A 152 13.64 -69.95 -3.60
CA GLY A 152 14.33 -71.24 -3.55
C GLY A 152 14.61 -71.81 -4.95
N LYS A 153 15.84 -71.64 -5.46
CA LYS A 153 16.46 -72.55 -6.44
C LYS A 153 17.97 -72.32 -6.52
N GLU A 154 18.72 -73.42 -6.56
CA GLU A 154 20.13 -73.48 -6.18
C GLU A 154 21.07 -73.53 -7.40
N THR A 155 22.31 -73.04 -7.25
CA THR A 155 23.50 -73.89 -7.45
C THR A 155 24.74 -73.35 -6.71
N GLU A 156 25.52 -74.26 -6.10
CA GLU A 156 26.84 -74.06 -5.50
C GLU A 156 27.93 -73.70 -6.53
N LYS A 157 29.17 -73.25 -6.24
CA LYS A 157 29.92 -72.71 -5.07
C LYS A 157 31.21 -72.09 -5.66
N GLY A 158 31.75 -70.96 -5.15
CA GLY A 158 32.91 -70.34 -5.83
C GLY A 158 33.76 -69.23 -5.19
N LYS A 159 33.79 -69.08 -3.85
CA LYS A 159 34.76 -68.24 -3.07
C LYS A 159 35.00 -66.78 -3.50
N GLN A 160 34.55 -65.83 -2.67
CA GLN A 160 35.07 -64.44 -2.61
C GLN A 160 36.54 -64.38 -2.14
N PRO A 161 37.19 -63.22 -2.31
CA PRO A 161 37.69 -62.53 -1.10
C PRO A 161 37.54 -60.98 -1.07
N VAL A 162 37.11 -60.49 0.11
CA VAL A 162 37.60 -59.28 0.83
C VAL A 162 37.27 -57.86 0.31
N LYS A 163 37.02 -56.93 1.26
CA LYS A 163 36.58 -55.53 1.07
C LYS A 163 37.74 -54.50 1.04
N LYS A 164 37.41 -53.29 0.54
CA LYS A 164 38.01 -51.93 0.74
C LYS A 164 38.96 -51.42 -0.39
N PRO A 165 39.18 -50.08 -0.54
CA PRO A 165 38.17 -49.01 -0.68
C PRO A 165 38.61 -47.82 -1.62
N ARG A 166 37.72 -46.81 -1.77
CA ARG A 166 38.00 -45.40 -2.18
C ARG A 166 38.42 -45.14 -3.66
N ILE A 167 38.47 -43.84 -3.99
CA ILE A 167 39.02 -43.20 -5.21
C ILE A 167 38.09 -43.22 -6.44
N ALA A 168 37.17 -42.26 -6.51
CA ALA A 168 36.54 -41.81 -7.76
C ALA A 168 36.12 -40.32 -7.69
N LEU A 169 35.43 -39.93 -6.62
CA LEU A 169 34.81 -38.59 -6.53
C LEU A 169 35.79 -37.42 -6.31
N LEU A 170 36.98 -37.67 -5.75
CA LEU A 170 37.98 -36.62 -5.48
C LEU A 170 38.84 -36.23 -6.70
N LEU A 171 38.86 -37.05 -7.76
CA LEU A 171 39.63 -36.73 -8.98
C LEU A 171 38.88 -35.77 -9.91
N ALA A 172 37.56 -35.84 -9.97
CA ALA A 172 36.75 -34.94 -10.80
C ALA A 172 36.84 -33.47 -10.35
N LEU A 173 36.87 -33.23 -9.03
CA LEU A 173 36.91 -31.86 -8.47
C LEU A 173 38.25 -31.16 -8.73
N VAL A 174 39.37 -31.90 -8.64
CA VAL A 174 40.72 -31.34 -8.87
C VAL A 174 40.95 -30.98 -10.34
N ILE A 175 40.41 -31.77 -11.27
CA ILE A 175 40.52 -31.51 -12.71
C ILE A 175 39.83 -30.18 -13.07
N LEU A 176 38.61 -29.94 -12.57
CA LEU A 176 37.86 -28.70 -12.83
C LEU A 176 38.55 -27.43 -12.30
N VAL A 177 39.10 -27.48 -11.07
CA VAL A 177 39.83 -26.33 -10.49
C VAL A 177 41.15 -26.08 -11.24
N SER A 178 41.85 -27.13 -11.67
CA SER A 178 43.08 -26.98 -12.46
C SER A 178 42.84 -26.35 -13.85
N ALA A 179 41.76 -26.74 -14.54
CA ALA A 179 41.43 -26.23 -15.87
C ALA A 179 41.10 -24.73 -15.85
N PHE A 180 40.35 -24.27 -14.84
CA PHE A 180 40.00 -22.85 -14.69
C PHE A 180 41.23 -22.00 -14.32
N GLY A 181 42.13 -22.52 -13.47
CA GLY A 181 43.40 -21.87 -13.16
C GLY A 181 44.34 -21.72 -14.36
N THR A 182 44.41 -22.71 -15.26
CA THR A 182 45.24 -22.61 -16.47
C THR A 182 44.70 -21.64 -17.53
N TYR A 183 43.39 -21.38 -17.58
CA TYR A 183 42.80 -20.47 -18.57
C TYR A 183 43.18 -18.99 -18.31
N ILE A 184 43.41 -18.62 -17.06
CA ILE A 184 43.77 -17.24 -16.67
C ILE A 184 45.29 -16.98 -16.82
N LEU A 185 46.13 -18.01 -16.90
CA LEU A 185 47.60 -17.87 -17.03
C LEU A 185 48.15 -17.94 -18.46
N VAL A 186 47.32 -18.18 -19.48
CA VAL A 186 47.76 -18.32 -20.89
C VAL A 186 47.02 -17.36 -21.83
N ARG A 187 47.37 -16.07 -21.75
CA ARG A 187 47.39 -15.17 -22.92
C ARG A 187 48.76 -14.48 -23.03
N PRO A 188 49.44 -14.54 -24.19
CA PRO A 188 50.78 -13.96 -24.32
C PRO A 188 50.77 -12.43 -24.37
N GLN A 189 51.73 -11.81 -23.69
CA GLN A 189 52.30 -10.53 -24.12
C GLN A 189 53.44 -10.79 -25.12
N GLY A 190 53.63 -9.87 -26.07
CA GLY A 190 54.77 -9.80 -27.01
C GLY A 190 54.29 -9.69 -28.47
N SER A 191 54.32 -8.55 -29.16
CA SER A 191 55.40 -7.59 -29.48
C SER A 191 56.32 -8.01 -30.65
N PHE A 192 56.46 -7.16 -31.67
CA PHE A 192 57.72 -6.50 -32.03
C PHE A 192 57.59 -5.45 -33.17
N SER A 193 58.65 -4.65 -33.36
CA SER A 193 58.68 -3.33 -34.00
C SER A 193 59.15 -3.29 -35.47
N GLY A 194 58.96 -2.13 -36.14
CA GLY A 194 59.59 -1.73 -37.40
C GLY A 194 60.07 -0.27 -37.37
N VAL A 195 61.11 0.06 -38.16
CA VAL A 195 62.06 1.21 -38.01
C VAL A 195 62.61 1.54 -39.43
N SER A 196 62.88 2.75 -39.95
CA SER A 196 62.94 4.19 -39.51
C SER A 196 62.87 5.09 -40.80
N PRO A 197 63.37 6.36 -40.92
CA PRO A 197 63.62 7.48 -39.97
C PRO A 197 63.16 8.91 -40.47
N ASP A 198 63.37 9.91 -39.60
CA ASP A 198 63.96 11.26 -39.85
C ASP A 198 63.12 12.58 -39.89
N THR A 199 63.74 13.62 -39.31
CA THR A 199 63.53 15.10 -39.30
C THR A 199 62.19 15.79 -38.97
N GLY A 200 62.21 16.68 -37.95
CA GLY A 200 61.72 18.07 -38.13
C GLY A 200 60.72 18.71 -37.12
N GLN A 201 61.27 19.39 -36.09
CA GLN A 201 60.74 20.58 -35.37
C GLN A 201 59.47 20.56 -34.46
N GLU A 202 59.69 21.18 -33.30
CA GLU A 202 58.85 21.63 -32.16
C GLU A 202 57.86 22.81 -32.46
N PRO A 203 57.09 23.33 -31.47
CA PRO A 203 56.50 22.73 -30.25
C PRO A 203 55.03 23.16 -29.98
N GLY A 204 54.42 22.67 -28.90
CA GLY A 204 53.09 23.12 -28.43
C GLY A 204 52.68 22.54 -27.07
N THR A 205 53.45 22.82 -26.01
CA THR A 205 53.34 22.17 -24.69
C THR A 205 52.21 22.73 -23.81
N LEU A 206 51.55 21.89 -23.01
CA LEU A 206 51.28 22.17 -21.59
C LEU A 206 50.87 20.89 -20.83
N THR A 207 51.70 20.50 -19.86
CA THR A 207 51.46 19.36 -18.95
C THR A 207 51.18 19.84 -17.53
N SER A 208 50.26 19.16 -16.84
CA SER A 208 50.05 19.29 -15.39
C SER A 208 51.18 18.63 -14.59
N ARG A 209 51.62 19.23 -13.47
CA ARG A 209 51.56 18.60 -12.12
C ARG A 209 52.21 19.36 -10.93
N THR A 210 51.52 19.25 -9.78
CA THR A 210 52.05 18.96 -8.41
C THR A 210 52.60 20.07 -7.48
N VAL A 211 51.77 20.39 -6.46
CA VAL A 211 52.03 20.57 -4.99
C VAL A 211 53.06 21.62 -4.47
N GLY A 212 52.59 22.50 -3.55
CA GLY A 212 53.38 22.95 -2.38
C GLY A 212 53.25 24.41 -1.89
N THR A 213 52.60 24.59 -0.72
CA THR A 213 53.01 25.51 0.39
C THR A 213 52.78 27.06 0.32
N GLU A 214 51.98 27.56 1.29
CA GLU A 214 51.97 28.88 2.01
C GLU A 214 51.81 30.28 1.33
N ILE A 215 50.67 30.95 1.65
CA ILE A 215 50.48 32.31 2.26
C ILE A 215 51.36 33.49 1.74
N PRO A 216 50.78 34.62 1.23
CA PRO A 216 50.29 35.71 2.12
C PRO A 216 49.14 36.65 1.68
N SER A 217 48.46 37.18 2.71
CA SER A 217 47.83 38.52 2.90
C SER A 217 47.24 39.35 1.75
N ALA A 218 45.98 39.81 1.89
CA ALA A 218 45.65 41.16 2.41
C ALA A 218 44.12 41.46 2.50
N VAL A 219 43.72 42.35 3.43
CA VAL A 219 42.34 42.82 3.70
C VAL A 219 42.06 44.16 2.98
N PRO A 220 40.80 44.59 2.76
CA PRO A 220 40.09 45.48 3.72
C PRO A 220 38.56 45.21 3.80
N SER A 221 37.73 45.67 4.75
CA SER A 221 37.80 46.11 6.16
C SER A 221 36.45 46.78 6.49
N LEU A 222 35.78 46.39 7.58
CA LEU A 222 34.50 46.97 8.07
C LEU A 222 34.69 48.32 8.80
N PRO A 223 33.58 49.04 9.06
CA PRO A 223 33.24 49.51 10.41
C PRO A 223 31.88 48.91 10.86
N LYS A 224 31.72 48.24 12.02
CA LYS A 224 31.80 48.71 13.43
C LYS A 224 30.65 49.63 13.89
N GLU A 225 30.08 49.54 15.10
CA GLU A 225 30.00 48.50 16.16
C GLU A 225 29.11 49.03 17.32
N GLN A 226 28.89 48.22 18.39
CA GLN A 226 28.34 48.51 19.74
C GLN A 226 26.84 48.15 19.94
N GLN A 227 26.52 47.02 20.62
CA GLN A 227 26.48 46.78 22.09
C GLN A 227 25.22 47.40 22.74
N GLN A 228 24.48 46.75 23.65
CA GLN A 228 24.92 45.90 24.77
C GLN A 228 23.79 44.97 25.31
N SER A 229 24.14 43.93 26.10
CA SER A 229 23.23 43.14 26.97
C SER A 229 22.78 43.95 28.22
N GLU A 230 21.89 43.55 29.15
CA GLU A 230 21.49 42.24 29.71
C GLU A 230 20.26 42.42 30.66
N ILE A 231 19.80 41.35 31.37
CA ILE A 231 18.94 41.28 32.60
C ILE A 231 17.54 40.63 32.45
N GLU A 232 17.33 39.53 33.21
CA GLU A 232 16.06 38.85 33.57
C GLU A 232 15.64 39.20 35.04
N PRO A 233 14.68 38.51 35.71
CA PRO A 233 13.23 38.36 35.45
C PRO A 233 12.36 38.83 36.66
N GLY A 234 11.02 38.77 36.57
CA GLY A 234 10.15 39.02 37.74
C GLY A 234 8.64 38.83 37.56
N THR A 235 8.09 37.79 38.21
CA THR A 235 6.65 37.45 38.39
C THR A 235 5.83 38.45 39.23
N VAL A 236 4.53 38.66 38.91
CA VAL A 236 3.35 38.49 39.82
C VAL A 236 2.04 38.29 39.03
N ASP A 237 1.16 37.41 39.52
CA ASP A 237 -0.27 37.15 39.14
C ASP A 237 -1.26 38.06 39.94
N PRO A 238 -2.60 37.85 40.01
CA PRO A 238 -3.64 37.60 38.98
C PRO A 238 -4.88 38.54 39.14
N ALA A 239 -5.85 38.57 38.19
CA ALA A 239 -7.29 38.82 38.49
C ALA A 239 -8.28 38.70 37.28
N THR A 240 -9.14 37.69 37.34
CA THR A 240 -10.58 37.59 37.00
C THR A 240 -11.32 38.78 36.34
N GLN A 241 -11.97 38.56 35.17
CA GLN A 241 -13.46 38.56 34.98
C GLN A 241 -13.91 38.58 33.49
N LYS A 242 -14.86 37.70 33.14
CA LYS A 242 -15.87 37.88 32.06
C LYS A 242 -17.01 38.78 32.61
N PRO A 243 -17.83 39.51 31.81
CA PRO A 243 -18.45 38.98 30.58
C PRO A 243 -18.58 39.96 29.38
N GLN A 244 -19.39 39.52 28.41
CA GLN A 244 -19.66 39.98 27.05
C GLN A 244 -20.67 41.17 26.99
N PRO A 245 -21.22 41.58 25.81
CA PRO A 245 -20.77 42.67 24.96
C PRO A 245 -21.70 43.90 24.93
N SER A 246 -21.30 44.98 24.25
CA SER A 246 -22.23 46.04 23.82
C SER A 246 -21.79 46.74 22.54
N THR A 247 -22.66 46.71 21.54
CA THR A 247 -22.64 47.53 20.31
C THR A 247 -22.92 49.01 20.61
N VAL A 248 -22.36 49.92 19.81
CA VAL A 248 -22.74 51.35 19.80
C VAL A 248 -22.84 51.84 18.35
N ASP A 249 -24.02 52.31 17.97
CA ASP A 249 -24.31 53.04 16.73
C ASP A 249 -23.74 54.47 16.74
N GLY A 250 -23.63 55.12 15.56
CA GLY A 250 -23.29 56.54 15.50
C GLY A 250 -23.43 57.23 14.13
N SER A 251 -24.65 57.73 13.85
CA SER A 251 -24.93 58.97 13.09
C SER A 251 -24.69 58.97 11.56
N THR A 252 -25.70 58.95 10.67
CA THR A 252 -26.83 59.87 10.36
C THR A 252 -26.50 61.04 9.40
N ASP A 253 -27.12 61.02 8.22
CA ASP A 253 -28.02 62.07 7.69
C ASP A 253 -28.55 61.64 6.29
N SER A 254 -29.71 62.00 5.73
CA SER A 254 -31.00 62.58 6.14
C SER A 254 -31.61 63.18 4.85
N ALA A 255 -32.74 62.68 4.31
CA ALA A 255 -33.75 63.45 3.54
C ALA A 255 -34.91 62.62 2.91
N ASN A 256 -36.04 62.54 3.64
CA ASN A 256 -37.44 62.67 3.18
C ASN A 256 -37.96 62.15 1.80
N MET A 257 -38.74 61.06 1.89
CA MET A 257 -40.19 60.87 1.54
C MET A 257 -41.09 62.15 1.49
N PRO A 258 -42.40 62.09 1.10
CA PRO A 258 -43.32 60.97 0.77
C PRO A 258 -43.96 61.11 -0.65
N SER A 259 -44.93 60.32 -1.16
CA SER A 259 -46.16 59.76 -0.54
C SER A 259 -46.86 58.60 -1.30
N GLU A 260 -47.60 57.79 -0.54
CA GLU A 260 -48.97 57.22 -0.74
C GLU A 260 -49.70 57.42 -2.10
N SER A 261 -50.65 56.57 -2.56
CA SER A 261 -51.03 55.17 -2.27
C SER A 261 -52.23 54.75 -3.15
N ASP A 262 -52.38 53.44 -3.41
CA ASP A 262 -53.67 52.70 -3.51
C ASP A 262 -54.52 52.67 -4.83
N THR A 263 -55.31 51.57 -4.96
CA THR A 263 -56.32 51.21 -5.99
C THR A 263 -55.81 50.86 -7.42
N GLY A 264 -56.42 49.96 -8.21
CA GLY A 264 -57.51 48.99 -7.96
C GLY A 264 -58.17 48.43 -9.26
N SER A 265 -58.31 47.10 -9.37
CA SER A 265 -59.26 46.29 -10.20
C SER A 265 -59.47 46.49 -11.72
N ASP A 266 -59.21 45.40 -12.47
CA ASP A 266 -60.05 44.68 -13.47
C ASP A 266 -60.70 45.30 -14.74
N ALA A 267 -60.40 44.59 -15.86
CA ALA A 267 -61.28 44.09 -16.95
C ALA A 267 -61.91 45.03 -18.02
N ALA A 268 -61.62 44.75 -19.31
CA ALA A 268 -62.55 44.11 -20.28
C ALA A 268 -62.38 44.48 -21.79
N GLN A 269 -62.04 43.46 -22.60
CA GLN A 269 -62.57 43.08 -23.93
C GLN A 269 -62.30 43.86 -25.27
N ASN A 270 -62.28 43.01 -26.33
CA ASN A 270 -62.47 43.24 -27.78
C ASN A 270 -61.29 43.82 -28.62
N SER A 271 -61.01 43.37 -29.85
CA SER A 271 -61.63 42.28 -30.66
C SER A 271 -60.82 41.87 -31.91
N SER A 272 -60.88 40.57 -32.26
CA SER A 272 -60.95 39.94 -33.62
C SER A 272 -59.90 40.18 -34.74
N ASP A 273 -59.55 39.04 -35.36
CA ASP A 273 -59.15 38.81 -36.77
C ASP A 273 -57.81 39.34 -37.32
N ASN A 274 -56.86 38.43 -37.58
CA ASN A 274 -56.79 37.78 -38.91
C ASN A 274 -55.94 36.48 -38.90
N GLN A 275 -56.12 35.62 -39.90
CA GLN A 275 -55.55 34.27 -39.99
C GLN A 275 -54.54 34.14 -41.16
N LEU A 276 -53.45 33.38 -40.96
CA LEU A 276 -52.79 32.39 -41.86
C LEU A 276 -51.27 32.26 -41.55
N PRO A 277 -50.65 31.10 -41.83
CA PRO A 277 -49.66 30.55 -40.89
C PRO A 277 -48.21 30.64 -41.36
N GLU A 278 -47.30 30.86 -40.40
CA GLU A 278 -45.90 30.48 -40.54
C GLU A 278 -45.71 29.02 -40.11
N LYS A 279 -44.69 28.37 -40.68
CA LYS A 279 -44.43 26.93 -40.47
C LYS A 279 -44.07 26.68 -39.01
N GLU A 280 -44.78 25.77 -38.36
CA GLU A 280 -44.30 25.13 -37.14
C GLU A 280 -42.97 24.45 -37.45
N SER A 281 -41.91 24.90 -36.77
CA SER A 281 -40.70 24.13 -36.59
C SER A 281 -41.07 22.88 -35.81
N VAL A 282 -40.96 21.71 -36.45
CA VAL A 282 -41.12 20.42 -35.76
C VAL A 282 -40.18 20.41 -34.55
N GLY A 283 -40.74 20.00 -33.41
CA GLY A 283 -40.21 20.35 -32.10
C GLY A 283 -38.77 19.88 -31.86
N ASP A 284 -38.07 20.70 -31.09
CA ASP A 284 -36.85 20.33 -30.40
C ASP A 284 -37.17 19.20 -29.42
N SER A 285 -37.01 17.95 -29.87
CA SER A 285 -37.06 16.79 -29.00
C SER A 285 -35.73 16.71 -28.25
N GLN A 286 -35.61 17.49 -27.17
CA GLN A 286 -34.76 17.10 -26.06
C GLN A 286 -35.27 15.72 -25.60
N ALA A 287 -34.58 14.67 -26.06
CA ALA A 287 -34.69 13.38 -25.41
C ALA A 287 -34.14 13.58 -24.00
N ASP A 288 -34.96 13.35 -22.97
CA ASP A 288 -34.47 13.24 -21.60
C ASP A 288 -33.37 12.17 -21.61
N LYS A 289 -32.10 12.58 -21.51
CA LYS A 289 -30.98 11.66 -21.47
C LYS A 289 -31.15 10.78 -20.24
N GLU A 290 -31.28 9.47 -20.48
CA GLU A 290 -31.51 8.52 -19.40
C GLU A 290 -30.27 8.49 -18.50
N LYS A 291 -30.44 8.87 -17.23
CA LYS A 291 -29.33 8.93 -16.29
C LYS A 291 -28.99 7.52 -15.84
N ILE A 292 -27.75 7.12 -16.10
CA ILE A 292 -27.21 5.83 -15.69
C ILE A 292 -26.74 5.95 -14.24
N ARG A 293 -27.01 4.91 -13.45
CA ARG A 293 -26.52 4.80 -12.08
C ARG A 293 -25.28 3.90 -12.06
N LEU A 294 -24.13 4.47 -11.70
CA LEU A 294 -22.89 3.74 -11.52
C LEU A 294 -23.00 2.71 -10.39
N GLU A 295 -22.53 1.50 -10.65
CA GLU A 295 -22.41 0.38 -9.72
C GLU A 295 -20.94 -0.04 -9.52
N THR A 296 -20.66 -0.83 -8.49
CA THR A 296 -19.28 -1.31 -8.22
C THR A 296 -18.81 -2.26 -9.31
N GLY A 297 -17.65 -1.96 -9.91
CA GLY A 297 -17.09 -2.67 -11.06
C GLY A 297 -17.22 -1.90 -12.39
N ASP A 298 -18.07 -0.88 -12.46
CA ASP A 298 -18.18 -0.03 -13.65
C ASP A 298 -16.88 0.76 -13.87
N ILE A 299 -16.52 0.96 -15.14
CA ILE A 299 -15.44 1.84 -15.58
C ILE A 299 -16.02 3.11 -16.18
N ILE A 300 -15.57 4.27 -15.73
CA ILE A 300 -15.85 5.58 -16.33
C ILE A 300 -14.54 6.27 -16.76
N ARG A 301 -14.57 6.93 -17.92
CA ARG A 301 -13.45 7.57 -18.58
C ARG A 301 -13.62 9.08 -18.57
N PHE A 302 -12.76 9.77 -17.83
CA PHE A 302 -12.68 11.23 -17.81
C PHE A 302 -11.35 11.70 -17.21
N GLY A 303 -11.00 12.97 -17.42
CA GLY A 303 -9.72 13.56 -17.05
C GLY A 303 -8.61 13.17 -18.03
N ASN A 304 -7.54 13.96 -18.04
CA ASN A 304 -6.40 13.73 -18.93
C ASN A 304 -5.07 13.78 -18.18
N TYR A 305 -4.26 12.74 -18.33
CA TYR A 305 -2.89 12.72 -17.84
C TYR A 305 -1.92 12.18 -18.89
N TYR A 306 -0.76 12.83 -19.03
CA TYR A 306 0.22 12.61 -20.10
C TYR A 306 -0.36 12.58 -21.54
N GLY A 307 -1.49 13.26 -21.79
CA GLY A 307 -2.15 13.28 -23.09
C GLY A 307 -3.07 12.09 -23.35
N LYS A 308 -3.37 11.28 -22.34
CA LYS A 308 -4.28 10.13 -22.39
C LYS A 308 -5.49 10.36 -21.47
N PRO A 309 -6.69 9.88 -21.86
CA PRO A 309 -7.81 9.83 -20.94
C PRO A 309 -7.52 8.85 -19.80
N ILE A 310 -8.13 9.06 -18.63
CA ILE A 310 -7.98 8.17 -17.48
C ILE A 310 -9.24 7.31 -17.34
N ASP A 311 -9.05 6.00 -17.18
CA ASP A 311 -10.11 5.06 -16.83
C ASP A 311 -10.16 4.87 -15.31
N TRP A 312 -11.35 5.02 -14.75
CA TRP A 312 -11.63 4.98 -13.32
C TRP A 312 -12.61 3.85 -13.03
N MET A 313 -12.20 2.88 -12.21
CA MET A 313 -13.06 1.81 -11.73
C MET A 313 -13.82 2.27 -10.48
N VAL A 314 -15.13 2.09 -10.45
CA VAL A 314 -15.96 2.30 -9.25
C VAL A 314 -15.71 1.15 -8.27
N ILE A 315 -15.06 1.43 -7.15
CA ILE A 315 -14.67 0.41 -6.16
C ILE A 315 -15.63 0.34 -4.97
N HIS A 316 -16.40 1.41 -4.73
CA HIS A 316 -17.42 1.48 -3.69
C HIS A 316 -18.45 2.54 -4.05
N VAL A 317 -19.68 2.39 -3.57
CA VAL A 317 -20.71 3.45 -3.59
C VAL A 317 -21.25 3.59 -2.18
N ASN A 318 -21.12 4.78 -1.60
CA ASN A 318 -21.46 5.00 -0.20
C ASN A 318 -23.00 5.10 0.01
N SER A 319 -23.43 5.19 1.27
CA SER A 319 -24.85 5.26 1.64
C SER A 319 -25.61 6.49 1.12
N HIS A 320 -24.89 7.55 0.71
CA HIS A 320 -25.46 8.74 0.08
C HIS A 320 -25.57 8.59 -1.45
N GLY A 321 -25.05 7.50 -2.02
CA GLY A 321 -25.03 7.26 -3.47
C GLY A 321 -23.84 7.91 -4.18
N GLU A 322 -22.76 8.22 -3.46
CA GLU A 322 -21.54 8.84 -3.99
C GLU A 322 -20.52 7.73 -4.30
N PRO A 323 -20.07 7.56 -5.56
CA PRO A 323 -19.12 6.54 -5.93
C PRO A 323 -17.70 6.96 -5.54
N LEU A 324 -16.95 6.05 -4.92
CA LEU A 324 -15.50 6.08 -4.81
C LEU A 324 -14.92 5.38 -6.02
N LEU A 325 -14.04 6.07 -6.74
CA LEU A 325 -13.34 5.55 -7.89
C LEU A 325 -11.84 5.49 -7.65
N LEU A 326 -11.20 4.54 -8.33
CA LEU A 326 -9.76 4.30 -8.33
C LEU A 326 -9.30 4.22 -9.78
N SER A 327 -8.16 4.81 -10.15
CA SER A 327 -7.64 4.67 -11.50
C SER A 327 -7.40 3.18 -11.81
N SER A 328 -7.90 2.71 -12.95
CA SER A 328 -7.83 1.30 -13.34
C SER A 328 -6.39 0.81 -13.39
N GLU A 329 -5.48 1.66 -13.87
CA GLU A 329 -4.03 1.46 -13.98
C GLU A 329 -3.23 2.44 -13.10
N ILE A 330 -1.94 2.15 -12.90
CA ILE A 330 -0.94 3.06 -12.34
C ILE A 330 -0.58 4.11 -13.41
N LEU A 331 -0.79 5.40 -13.09
CA LEU A 331 -0.70 6.48 -14.08
C LEU A 331 0.71 7.04 -14.25
N THR A 332 1.57 6.90 -13.24
CA THR A 332 2.96 7.39 -13.21
C THR A 332 3.72 6.74 -12.05
N LEU A 333 5.05 6.87 -12.04
CA LEU A 333 5.91 6.46 -10.93
C LEU A 333 6.54 7.72 -10.34
N LYS A 334 6.38 7.96 -9.03
CA LYS A 334 6.85 9.19 -8.37
C LYS A 334 7.25 8.92 -6.92
N PRO A 335 8.21 9.66 -6.35
CA PRO A 335 8.40 9.70 -4.91
C PRO A 335 7.18 10.33 -4.23
N PHE A 336 6.77 9.78 -3.09
CA PHE A 336 5.67 10.27 -2.27
C PHE A 336 6.01 11.65 -1.68
N ASP A 337 7.23 11.81 -1.18
CA ASP A 337 7.76 13.07 -0.67
C ASP A 337 9.27 13.17 -0.89
N ALA A 338 9.78 14.37 -1.15
CA ALA A 338 11.21 14.58 -1.38
C ALA A 338 12.00 14.84 -0.09
N SER A 339 13.34 14.77 -0.15
CA SER A 339 14.19 14.94 1.05
C SER A 339 14.11 16.37 1.61
N GLU A 340 13.70 16.55 2.87
CA GLU A 340 13.45 17.89 3.45
C GLU A 340 14.70 18.81 3.50
N SER A 341 15.91 18.25 3.39
CA SER A 341 17.13 19.04 3.23
C SER A 341 17.23 19.80 1.89
N GLY A 342 16.37 19.47 0.92
CA GLY A 342 16.51 19.85 -0.48
C GLY A 342 17.58 19.05 -1.24
N THR A 343 18.20 18.04 -0.63
CA THR A 343 19.18 17.18 -1.30
C THR A 343 19.06 15.71 -0.87
N TYR A 344 18.83 14.84 -1.85
CA TYR A 344 18.64 13.41 -1.62
C TYR A 344 19.75 12.81 -0.77
N ASN A 345 19.34 12.07 0.27
CA ASN A 345 20.21 11.18 1.03
C ASN A 345 21.32 11.87 1.84
N MET A 346 21.24 13.19 2.03
CA MET A 346 22.22 13.95 2.81
C MET A 346 21.63 15.17 3.53
N THR A 347 22.34 15.62 4.56
CA THR A 347 22.16 16.92 5.22
C THR A 347 23.47 17.71 5.13
N SER A 348 23.50 18.93 5.68
CA SER A 348 24.76 19.71 5.79
C SER A 348 25.87 19.04 6.64
N ARG A 349 25.56 17.94 7.35
CA ARG A 349 26.49 17.24 8.27
C ARG A 349 26.60 15.74 8.02
N ILE A 350 25.60 15.12 7.40
CA ILE A 350 25.46 13.67 7.29
C ILE A 350 25.29 13.29 5.81
N THR A 351 25.88 12.18 5.41
CA THR A 351 25.57 11.50 4.14
C THR A 351 25.19 10.07 4.48
N PHE A 352 23.99 9.65 4.09
CA PHE A 352 23.47 8.31 4.35
C PHE A 352 24.00 7.36 3.26
N ASP A 353 24.88 6.42 3.60
CA ASP A 353 25.63 5.67 2.60
C ASP A 353 24.93 4.41 2.05
N ASN A 354 23.69 4.15 2.51
CA ASN A 354 22.86 2.97 2.22
C ASN A 354 23.54 1.61 2.53
N LYS A 355 24.59 1.55 3.38
CA LYS A 355 25.24 0.29 3.78
C LYS A 355 24.80 -0.26 5.13
N MET A 356 24.19 0.57 5.97
CA MET A 356 23.70 0.20 7.29
C MET A 356 22.49 -0.74 7.18
N PRO A 357 22.40 -1.82 7.99
CA PRO A 357 21.19 -2.64 8.11
C PRO A 357 19.97 -1.79 8.47
N ARG A 358 18.79 -2.13 7.92
CA ARG A 358 17.56 -1.32 8.07
C ARG A 358 17.13 -1.17 9.54
N ASP A 359 17.35 -2.20 10.34
CA ASP A 359 17.10 -2.24 11.78
C ASP A 359 18.07 -1.35 12.58
N GLU A 360 19.30 -1.12 12.11
CA GLU A 360 20.25 -0.19 12.74
C GLU A 360 19.97 1.28 12.37
N VAL A 361 19.40 1.55 11.20
CA VAL A 361 19.14 2.90 10.67
C VAL A 361 18.35 3.78 11.66
N TYR A 362 17.24 3.26 12.20
CA TYR A 362 16.36 3.98 13.13
C TYR A 362 16.92 4.10 14.56
N ILE A 363 18.05 3.46 14.83
CA ILE A 363 18.80 3.57 16.08
C ILE A 363 19.96 4.56 15.93
N HIS A 364 20.53 4.69 14.73
CA HIS A 364 21.71 5.50 14.45
C HIS A 364 21.40 6.97 14.12
N TYR A 365 20.33 7.23 13.37
CA TYR A 365 19.96 8.57 12.92
C TYR A 365 18.80 9.14 13.73
N SER A 366 18.75 10.47 13.90
CA SER A 366 17.58 11.14 14.46
C SER A 366 16.40 11.07 13.49
N GLN A 367 15.17 11.25 14.00
CA GLN A 367 13.97 11.22 13.16
C GLN A 367 13.96 12.39 12.16
N GLU A 368 14.49 13.54 12.60
CA GLU A 368 14.67 14.75 11.81
C GLU A 368 15.74 14.57 10.72
N ASP A 369 16.88 13.95 11.03
CA ASP A 369 17.89 13.61 10.01
C ASP A 369 17.32 12.62 8.98
N LEU A 370 16.47 11.68 9.40
CA LEU A 370 15.83 10.74 8.50
C LEU A 370 14.84 11.43 7.56
N ARG A 371 13.97 12.34 8.02
CA ARG A 371 13.12 13.13 7.11
C ARG A 371 13.94 14.02 6.18
N ALA A 372 14.95 14.71 6.72
CA ALA A 372 15.87 15.54 5.95
C ALA A 372 16.56 14.77 4.80
N MET A 373 16.81 13.46 4.95
CA MET A 373 17.49 12.63 3.95
C MET A 373 16.58 11.72 3.12
N LYS A 374 15.34 11.42 3.58
CA LYS A 374 14.45 10.40 3.00
C LYS A 374 13.00 10.86 2.75
N GLY A 375 12.68 12.12 3.05
CA GLY A 375 11.34 12.70 2.96
C GLY A 375 10.43 12.34 4.14
N SER A 376 9.30 13.04 4.23
CA SER A 376 8.27 12.81 5.24
C SER A 376 7.31 11.70 4.81
N ASN A 377 6.80 10.91 5.77
CA ASN A 377 5.69 9.99 5.53
C ASN A 377 4.30 10.57 5.78
N SER A 378 4.22 11.85 6.18
CA SER A 378 2.94 12.52 6.42
C SER A 378 2.21 12.78 5.09
N TRP A 379 0.99 12.26 4.94
CA TRP A 379 0.14 12.58 3.78
C TRP A 379 -0.18 14.08 3.70
N VAL A 380 -0.39 14.72 4.86
CA VAL A 380 -0.96 16.07 5.02
C VAL A 380 -0.22 17.14 4.21
N ASP A 381 1.11 17.09 4.28
CA ASP A 381 2.08 18.03 3.70
C ASP A 381 3.02 17.34 2.68
N SER A 382 2.65 16.13 2.22
CA SER A 382 3.40 15.41 1.18
C SER A 382 3.33 16.09 -0.19
N ASN A 383 4.45 16.12 -0.89
CA ASN A 383 4.53 16.65 -2.25
C ASN A 383 3.50 15.98 -3.20
N ILE A 384 3.28 14.67 -3.07
CA ILE A 384 2.36 13.94 -3.95
C ILE A 384 0.89 14.35 -3.74
N ARG A 385 0.47 14.66 -2.51
CA ARG A 385 -0.88 15.16 -2.20
C ARG A 385 -1.10 16.54 -2.81
N GLU A 386 -0.14 17.44 -2.66
CA GLU A 386 -0.21 18.81 -3.18
C GLU A 386 -0.26 18.83 -4.71
N TRP A 387 0.51 17.95 -5.37
CA TRP A 387 0.45 17.75 -6.81
C TRP A 387 -0.88 17.14 -7.28
N LEU A 388 -1.40 16.12 -6.60
CA LEU A 388 -2.69 15.47 -6.93
C LEU A 388 -3.89 16.43 -6.85
N ASN A 389 -3.86 17.38 -5.91
CA ASN A 389 -4.97 18.32 -5.68
C ASN A 389 -4.80 19.66 -6.40
N SER A 390 -3.69 19.87 -7.12
CA SER A 390 -3.42 21.10 -7.85
C SER A 390 -4.03 21.07 -9.25
N ASP A 391 -4.76 22.12 -9.60
CA ASP A 391 -5.19 22.47 -10.96
C ASP A 391 -4.30 23.57 -11.57
N GLN A 392 -3.16 23.87 -10.95
CA GLN A 392 -2.27 24.97 -11.32
C GLN A 392 -1.15 24.51 -12.26
N LYS A 393 -0.73 25.43 -13.13
CA LYS A 393 0.39 25.22 -14.07
C LYS A 393 1.72 24.96 -13.36
N ASN A 394 1.95 25.68 -12.26
CA ASN A 394 3.08 25.46 -11.38
C ASN A 394 2.49 25.09 -10.02
N VAL A 395 2.81 23.91 -9.50
CA VAL A 395 2.36 23.49 -8.17
C VAL A 395 3.11 24.31 -7.11
N SER A 396 2.38 24.79 -6.11
CA SER A 396 2.98 25.39 -4.90
C SER A 396 3.08 24.32 -3.84
N TYR A 397 4.31 23.91 -3.53
CA TYR A 397 4.58 22.96 -2.45
C TYR A 397 4.76 23.71 -1.13
N SER A 398 4.17 23.24 -0.03
CA SER A 398 4.30 23.89 1.29
C SER A 398 5.61 23.58 2.00
N THR A 399 6.28 22.50 1.59
CA THR A 399 7.57 22.02 2.08
C THR A 399 8.67 22.25 1.02
N GLN A 400 9.68 21.39 0.94
CA GLN A 400 10.59 21.29 -0.19
C GLN A 400 9.84 20.92 -1.49
N PRO A 401 10.22 21.45 -2.67
CA PRO A 401 9.71 20.94 -3.93
C PRO A 401 10.35 19.57 -4.26
N PRO A 402 9.64 18.66 -4.96
CA PRO A 402 10.16 17.39 -5.44
C PRO A 402 11.03 17.58 -6.70
N SER A 403 12.16 18.27 -6.51
CA SER A 403 13.14 18.59 -7.54
C SER A 403 14.17 17.48 -7.71
N ALA A 404 14.84 17.44 -8.86
CA ALA A 404 15.91 16.50 -9.16
C ALA A 404 17.04 16.45 -8.09
N ASP A 405 17.32 17.52 -7.36
CA ASP A 405 18.30 17.48 -6.27
C ASP A 405 17.76 16.77 -5.02
N ALA A 406 16.45 16.88 -4.74
CA ALA A 406 15.80 16.41 -3.52
C ALA A 406 15.23 14.97 -3.61
N VAL A 407 15.10 14.41 -4.82
CA VAL A 407 14.56 13.06 -5.07
C VAL A 407 15.64 12.02 -5.38
N TRP A 408 15.30 10.73 -5.28
CA TRP A 408 16.23 9.60 -5.41
C TRP A 408 17.04 9.63 -6.71
N TYR A 409 18.33 9.99 -6.60
CA TYR A 409 19.26 10.22 -7.73
C TYR A 409 18.75 11.19 -8.82
N GLY A 410 17.78 12.05 -8.49
CA GLY A 410 17.14 12.95 -9.46
C GLY A 410 16.30 12.25 -10.52
N LEU A 411 15.70 11.11 -10.18
CA LEU A 411 14.84 10.31 -11.05
C LEU A 411 13.37 10.50 -10.67
N ASN A 412 12.51 10.65 -11.66
CA ASN A 412 11.07 10.90 -11.54
C ASN A 412 10.77 12.17 -10.69
N ASP A 413 11.53 13.26 -10.89
CA ASP A 413 11.23 14.57 -10.29
C ASP A 413 9.97 15.20 -10.90
N TYR A 414 9.27 16.05 -10.14
CA TYR A 414 7.98 16.62 -10.58
C TYR A 414 7.67 18.03 -10.05
N ASP A 415 8.67 18.75 -9.55
CA ASP A 415 8.60 20.19 -9.25
C ASP A 415 8.18 21.04 -10.48
N LYS A 416 8.46 20.56 -11.69
CA LYS A 416 8.16 21.20 -12.99
C LYS A 416 6.92 20.62 -13.69
N GLU A 417 6.29 19.57 -13.14
CA GLU A 417 5.03 19.07 -13.70
C GLU A 417 3.87 20.03 -13.38
N MET A 418 2.88 20.05 -14.28
CA MET A 418 1.58 20.66 -14.00
C MET A 418 0.90 19.88 -12.86
N GLY A 419 0.05 20.54 -12.07
CA GLY A 419 -0.81 19.84 -11.13
C GLY A 419 -1.68 18.78 -11.83
N PHE A 420 -2.00 17.69 -11.13
CA PHE A 420 -2.71 16.55 -11.72
C PHE A 420 -4.05 16.93 -12.35
N LEU A 421 -4.78 17.88 -11.74
CA LEU A 421 -6.08 18.38 -12.22
C LEU A 421 -5.97 19.48 -13.30
N TYR A 422 -4.76 19.88 -13.70
CA TYR A 422 -4.55 21.00 -14.64
C TYR A 422 -5.18 20.77 -16.02
N ASN A 423 -5.12 19.53 -16.53
CA ASN A 423 -5.65 19.16 -17.85
C ASN A 423 -7.07 18.58 -17.80
N PHE A 424 -7.74 18.61 -16.65
CA PHE A 424 -9.16 18.26 -16.53
C PHE A 424 -10.01 19.46 -16.98
N THR A 425 -11.18 19.23 -17.55
CA THR A 425 -12.13 20.31 -17.87
C THR A 425 -12.76 20.89 -16.60
N GLU A 426 -13.43 22.04 -16.70
CA GLU A 426 -14.14 22.63 -15.56
C GLU A 426 -15.34 21.77 -15.14
N GLU A 427 -15.99 21.11 -16.10
CA GLU A 427 -17.08 20.16 -15.89
C GLU A 427 -16.57 18.92 -15.14
N GLU A 428 -15.49 18.31 -15.62
CA GLU A 428 -14.82 17.18 -14.94
C GLU A 428 -14.41 17.56 -13.51
N LYS A 429 -13.80 18.74 -13.33
CA LYS A 429 -13.46 19.29 -12.01
C LYS A 429 -14.70 19.49 -11.13
N ALA A 430 -15.81 19.95 -11.67
CA ALA A 430 -17.05 20.21 -10.92
C ALA A 430 -17.77 18.93 -10.47
N MET A 431 -17.48 17.77 -11.07
CA MET A 431 -18.04 16.48 -10.64
C MET A 431 -17.21 15.79 -9.55
N ILE A 432 -15.93 16.15 -9.41
CA ILE A 432 -15.03 15.60 -8.38
C ILE A 432 -15.35 16.25 -7.03
N LYS A 433 -15.89 15.44 -6.11
CA LYS A 433 -16.27 15.87 -4.77
C LYS A 433 -15.03 16.15 -3.91
N THR A 434 -15.01 17.31 -3.25
CA THR A 434 -14.10 17.55 -2.13
C THR A 434 -14.58 16.76 -0.91
N VAL A 435 -13.72 15.87 -0.41
CA VAL A 435 -14.02 14.92 0.67
C VAL A 435 -13.06 15.14 1.85
N ARG A 436 -13.61 15.03 3.06
CA ARG A 436 -12.83 15.15 4.30
C ARG A 436 -12.49 13.77 4.83
N HIS A 437 -11.21 13.49 5.01
CA HIS A 437 -10.70 12.22 5.52
C HIS A 437 -9.91 12.40 6.81
N LYS A 438 -9.85 11.35 7.63
CA LYS A 438 -8.81 11.19 8.64
C LYS A 438 -7.53 10.69 7.94
N ALA A 439 -6.49 11.52 7.92
CA ALA A 439 -5.16 11.11 7.52
C ALA A 439 -4.40 10.64 8.76
N VAL A 440 -4.07 9.35 8.83
CA VAL A 440 -3.20 8.78 9.88
C VAL A 440 -1.83 9.48 9.82
N ILE A 441 -1.27 9.81 10.99
CA ILE A 441 0.04 10.44 11.13
C ILE A 441 1.01 9.58 11.96
N ALA A 442 2.31 9.86 11.84
CA ALA A 442 3.33 9.17 12.62
C ALA A 442 3.34 9.61 14.10
N GLU A 443 3.85 8.74 14.99
CA GLU A 443 4.02 9.01 16.43
C GLU A 443 4.76 10.34 16.69
N MET A 444 5.75 10.67 15.86
CA MET A 444 6.52 11.90 15.97
C MET A 444 5.69 13.17 15.73
N ASP A 445 4.61 13.06 14.95
CA ASP A 445 3.71 14.18 14.63
C ASP A 445 2.49 14.24 15.56
N ARG A 446 2.41 13.40 16.61
CA ARG A 446 1.24 13.33 17.52
C ARG A 446 0.80 14.68 18.11
N GLU A 447 1.70 15.65 18.25
CA GLU A 447 1.36 17.00 18.74
C GLU A 447 0.56 17.83 17.72
N LYS A 448 0.57 17.43 16.44
CA LYS A 448 -0.28 17.97 15.36
C LYS A 448 -1.64 17.26 15.26
N ALA A 449 -1.85 16.15 15.96
CA ALA A 449 -3.05 15.32 15.81
C ALA A 449 -4.34 16.08 16.19
N THR A 450 -5.38 15.93 15.36
CA THR A 450 -6.74 16.40 15.66
C THR A 450 -7.55 15.37 16.45
N GLY A 451 -7.11 14.11 16.47
CA GLY A 451 -7.70 13.03 17.27
C GLY A 451 -6.85 11.75 17.24
N GLY A 452 -7.41 10.68 17.81
CA GLY A 452 -6.69 9.43 18.09
C GLY A 452 -6.14 9.37 19.52
N SER A 453 -5.69 8.18 19.92
CA SER A 453 -5.20 7.86 21.26
C SER A 453 -3.90 7.05 21.28
N ALA A 454 -3.52 6.42 20.15
CA ALA A 454 -2.32 5.61 19.98
C ALA A 454 -1.67 5.83 18.60
N PRO A 455 -0.39 5.50 18.40
CA PRO A 455 0.19 5.40 17.06
C PRO A 455 -0.47 4.26 16.27
N TYR A 456 -0.55 4.40 14.95
CA TYR A 456 -1.04 3.34 14.08
C TYR A 456 -0.10 2.12 14.11
N ASP A 457 -0.65 0.94 14.41
CA ASP A 457 0.14 -0.28 14.52
C ASP A 457 0.32 -0.93 13.14
N PHE A 458 1.33 -0.46 12.43
CA PHE A 458 1.78 -1.09 11.20
C PHE A 458 3.03 -1.93 11.45
N SER A 459 2.88 -3.25 11.30
CA SER A 459 3.99 -4.17 11.07
C SER A 459 4.03 -4.58 9.60
N ARG A 460 5.21 -4.88 9.07
CA ARG A 460 5.35 -5.46 7.72
C ARG A 460 4.70 -6.84 7.75
N ALA A 461 3.50 -6.95 7.23
CA ALA A 461 2.65 -8.10 7.49
C ALA A 461 1.90 -8.60 6.26
N SER A 462 1.21 -9.72 6.44
CA SER A 462 0.20 -10.17 5.52
C SER A 462 -0.93 -9.13 5.43
N LEU A 463 -1.77 -9.21 4.40
CA LEU A 463 -2.93 -8.31 4.28
C LEU A 463 -3.92 -8.44 5.48
N GLU A 464 -3.81 -9.48 6.31
CA GLU A 464 -4.70 -9.65 7.46
C GLU A 464 -4.43 -8.68 8.63
N ASP A 465 -3.21 -8.15 8.75
CA ASP A 465 -2.73 -7.54 10.01
C ASP A 465 -2.41 -6.05 9.87
N VAL A 466 -2.34 -5.56 8.63
CA VAL A 466 -1.90 -4.21 8.28
C VAL A 466 -2.87 -3.10 8.68
N TRP A 467 -4.07 -3.40 9.19
CA TRP A 467 -5.11 -2.43 9.55
C TRP A 467 -5.56 -2.50 11.03
N PHE A 468 -4.73 -3.07 11.90
CA PHE A 468 -4.98 -3.01 13.35
C PHE A 468 -5.08 -1.55 13.84
N ASN A 469 -5.84 -1.33 14.93
CA ASN A 469 -6.02 -0.05 15.63
C ASN A 469 -6.39 1.22 14.83
N THR A 470 -6.88 1.12 13.58
CA THR A 470 -7.21 2.28 12.72
C THR A 470 -8.12 3.33 13.40
N ASP A 471 -9.12 2.91 14.18
CA ASP A 471 -10.02 3.81 14.94
C ASP A 471 -9.31 4.61 16.06
N GLU A 472 -8.20 4.07 16.56
CA GLU A 472 -7.43 4.57 17.72
C GLU A 472 -6.18 5.35 17.28
N ALA A 473 -5.78 5.21 16.02
CA ALA A 473 -4.62 5.85 15.42
C ALA A 473 -4.67 7.40 15.51
N TYR A 474 -3.53 8.04 15.78
CA TYR A 474 -3.38 9.49 15.65
C TYR A 474 -3.65 9.93 14.21
N TYR A 475 -4.46 10.97 14.06
CA TYR A 475 -4.85 11.49 12.74
C TYR A 475 -4.94 13.01 12.71
N MET A 476 -4.85 13.56 11.50
CA MET A 476 -5.27 14.92 11.15
C MET A 476 -6.46 14.86 10.19
N GLU A 477 -7.35 15.85 10.25
CA GLU A 477 -8.38 16.02 9.22
C GLU A 477 -7.78 16.73 8.02
N VAL A 478 -7.94 16.15 6.83
CA VAL A 478 -7.57 16.75 5.54
C VAL A 478 -8.78 16.80 4.62
N GLU A 479 -8.79 17.78 3.71
CA GLU A 479 -9.78 17.88 2.63
C GLU A 479 -9.07 17.71 1.29
N ASP A 480 -9.49 16.70 0.55
CA ASP A 480 -8.89 16.25 -0.71
C ASP A 480 -9.98 16.15 -1.79
N ARG A 481 -9.61 16.39 -3.04
CA ARG A 481 -10.41 16.07 -4.24
C ARG A 481 -9.90 14.79 -4.89
N VAL A 482 -8.59 14.61 -4.88
CA VAL A 482 -7.90 13.40 -5.35
C VAL A 482 -6.90 12.96 -4.28
N PHE A 483 -6.88 11.67 -3.98
CA PHE A 483 -6.07 11.09 -2.92
C PHE A 483 -5.52 9.73 -3.31
N LEU A 484 -4.62 9.18 -2.50
CA LEU A 484 -4.26 7.75 -2.56
C LEU A 484 -5.07 7.01 -1.51
N LEU A 485 -5.47 5.77 -1.78
CA LEU A 485 -6.25 4.97 -0.82
C LEU A 485 -5.46 4.77 0.49
N SER A 486 -6.18 4.66 1.61
CA SER A 486 -5.60 4.16 2.86
C SER A 486 -5.51 2.63 2.83
N VAL A 487 -4.74 2.04 3.76
CA VAL A 487 -4.76 0.58 3.98
C VAL A 487 -6.18 0.10 4.28
N GLU A 488 -6.93 0.81 5.14
CA GLU A 488 -8.32 0.49 5.46
C GLU A 488 -9.23 0.43 4.22
N GLU A 489 -9.18 1.45 3.35
CA GLU A 489 -10.00 1.50 2.13
C GLU A 489 -9.59 0.40 1.12
N VAL A 490 -8.30 0.09 1.01
CA VAL A 490 -7.80 -1.04 0.21
C VAL A 490 -8.31 -2.37 0.74
N MET A 491 -8.32 -2.54 2.06
CA MET A 491 -8.82 -3.76 2.69
C MET A 491 -10.33 -3.91 2.52
N GLU A 492 -11.10 -2.86 2.84
CA GLU A 492 -12.57 -2.88 2.82
C GLU A 492 -13.15 -2.95 1.40
N TYR A 493 -12.65 -2.13 0.47
CA TYR A 493 -13.26 -1.94 -0.84
C TYR A 493 -12.61 -2.77 -1.95
N LEU A 494 -11.38 -3.26 -1.76
CA LEU A 494 -10.74 -4.17 -2.73
C LEU A 494 -10.63 -5.59 -2.18
N TYR A 495 -9.80 -5.82 -1.16
CA TYR A 495 -9.41 -7.16 -0.74
C TYR A 495 -10.60 -8.00 -0.24
N TYR A 496 -11.40 -7.49 0.71
CA TYR A 496 -12.54 -8.22 1.25
C TYR A 496 -13.72 -8.33 0.28
N LYS A 497 -13.72 -7.56 -0.82
CA LYS A 497 -14.68 -7.71 -1.94
C LYS A 497 -14.23 -8.73 -2.99
N GLY A 498 -13.02 -9.29 -2.86
CA GLY A 498 -12.44 -10.21 -3.83
C GLY A 498 -11.85 -9.53 -5.06
N HIS A 499 -11.69 -8.20 -5.05
CA HIS A 499 -10.90 -7.51 -6.06
C HIS A 499 -9.40 -7.68 -5.76
N LEU A 500 -8.60 -7.85 -6.81
CA LEU A 500 -7.16 -7.98 -6.68
C LEU A 500 -6.52 -6.61 -6.44
N LEU A 501 -5.56 -6.54 -5.51
CA LEU A 501 -4.76 -5.32 -5.29
C LEU A 501 -3.68 -5.15 -6.38
N THR A 502 -3.47 -6.21 -7.17
CA THR A 502 -2.65 -6.25 -8.38
C THR A 502 -3.03 -5.11 -9.32
N ALA A 503 -2.06 -4.29 -9.70
CA ALA A 503 -2.26 -3.15 -10.59
C ALA A 503 -1.16 -3.11 -11.66
N TYR A 504 -1.49 -2.60 -12.84
CA TYR A 504 -0.58 -2.53 -13.98
C TYR A 504 -0.31 -1.07 -14.35
N PRO A 505 0.91 -0.70 -14.74
CA PRO A 505 1.21 0.66 -15.18
C PRO A 505 0.83 0.90 -16.64
N THR A 506 0.22 2.06 -16.89
CA THR A 506 -0.08 2.52 -18.25
C THR A 506 1.17 2.56 -19.12
N GLU A 507 1.02 2.46 -20.44
CA GLU A 507 2.14 2.65 -21.38
C GLU A 507 2.91 3.97 -21.14
N GLU A 508 2.20 5.03 -20.73
CA GLU A 508 2.78 6.36 -20.54
C GLU A 508 3.57 6.48 -19.23
N ALA A 509 3.20 5.73 -18.19
CA ALA A 509 4.00 5.52 -16.98
C ALA A 509 5.28 4.73 -17.32
N ILE A 510 5.14 3.62 -18.06
CA ILE A 510 6.28 2.78 -18.48
C ILE A 510 7.30 3.57 -19.32
N LYS A 511 6.83 4.41 -20.24
CA LYS A 511 7.70 5.24 -21.11
C LYS A 511 8.45 6.34 -20.36
N ARG A 512 7.95 6.76 -19.19
CA ARG A 512 8.51 7.84 -18.36
C ARG A 512 9.22 7.35 -17.10
N ASP A 513 9.29 6.04 -16.85
CA ASP A 513 10.04 5.50 -15.71
C ASP A 513 11.55 5.77 -15.88
N GLU A 514 12.05 6.77 -15.16
CA GLU A 514 13.48 7.09 -15.09
C GLU A 514 14.24 6.21 -14.09
N SER A 515 13.52 5.59 -13.14
CA SER A 515 14.12 4.69 -12.13
C SER A 515 14.62 3.38 -12.74
N GLY A 516 14.00 2.95 -13.84
CA GLY A 516 14.24 1.64 -14.48
C GLY A 516 13.64 0.45 -13.72
N TRP A 517 12.96 0.68 -12.60
CA TRP A 517 12.42 -0.38 -11.74
C TRP A 517 11.37 -1.21 -12.46
N TYR A 518 10.50 -0.60 -13.27
CA TYR A 518 9.53 -1.38 -14.04
C TYR A 518 10.24 -2.31 -15.03
N LYS A 519 11.27 -1.82 -15.72
CA LYS A 519 12.03 -2.61 -16.69
C LYS A 519 12.70 -3.84 -16.05
N ASP A 520 13.19 -3.71 -14.82
CA ASP A 520 13.88 -4.77 -14.10
C ASP A 520 12.91 -5.73 -13.38
N LEU A 521 11.72 -5.25 -12.97
CA LEU A 521 10.73 -6.04 -12.21
C LEU A 521 9.58 -6.62 -13.04
N LYS A 522 9.26 -6.11 -14.24
CA LYS A 522 8.13 -6.56 -15.09
C LYS A 522 8.09 -8.06 -15.46
N HIS A 523 9.17 -8.80 -15.22
CA HIS A 523 9.23 -10.25 -15.42
C HIS A 523 8.76 -11.04 -14.18
N GLN A 524 8.48 -10.34 -13.08
CA GLN A 524 7.81 -10.79 -11.88
C GLN A 524 6.32 -10.39 -11.97
N ALA A 525 5.44 -11.07 -11.23
CA ALA A 525 4.03 -10.70 -11.09
C ALA A 525 3.24 -10.47 -12.41
N ASP A 526 3.64 -11.13 -13.51
CA ASP A 526 3.08 -10.94 -14.86
C ASP A 526 3.05 -9.46 -15.35
N GLY A 527 4.00 -8.65 -14.90
CA GLY A 527 4.06 -7.21 -15.23
C GLY A 527 3.22 -6.31 -14.33
N ALA A 528 2.56 -6.86 -13.31
CA ALA A 528 1.96 -6.07 -12.24
C ALA A 528 3.03 -5.34 -11.43
N PHE A 529 2.64 -4.22 -10.80
CA PHE A 529 3.59 -3.29 -10.22
C PHE A 529 3.12 -2.69 -8.88
N MET A 530 4.09 -2.26 -8.09
CA MET A 530 3.88 -1.75 -6.74
C MET A 530 3.35 -0.31 -6.75
N TRP A 531 2.50 0.05 -5.79
CA TRP A 531 1.88 1.38 -5.73
C TRP A 531 1.67 1.92 -4.31
N TRP A 532 1.73 3.24 -4.18
CA TRP A 532 1.64 3.96 -2.91
C TRP A 532 0.23 3.97 -2.32
N LEU A 533 0.16 3.90 -0.99
CA LEU A 533 -1.01 4.24 -0.18
C LEU A 533 -0.73 5.55 0.58
N ARG A 534 -1.78 6.23 1.07
CA ARG A 534 -1.60 7.43 1.92
C ARG A 534 -1.25 7.13 3.38
N THR A 535 -1.29 5.87 3.79
CA THR A 535 -1.06 5.45 5.17
C THR A 535 0.44 5.40 5.49
N PRO A 536 0.95 6.09 6.53
CA PRO A 536 2.34 5.98 6.96
C PRO A 536 2.57 4.67 7.72
N ASN A 537 3.82 4.20 7.75
CA ASN A 537 4.26 3.40 8.89
C ASN A 537 4.53 4.35 10.06
N ALA A 538 3.56 4.47 10.96
CA ALA A 538 3.56 5.49 12.02
C ALA A 538 4.66 5.33 13.08
N ASN A 539 5.33 4.17 13.11
CA ASN A 539 6.51 3.92 13.95
C ASN A 539 7.81 4.51 13.35
N THR A 540 7.74 5.05 12.14
CA THR A 540 8.88 5.64 11.41
C THR A 540 8.62 7.10 11.04
N PRO A 541 9.68 7.91 10.82
CA PRO A 541 9.55 9.28 10.34
C PRO A 541 9.31 9.40 8.82
N CYS A 542 9.65 8.37 8.05
CA CYS A 542 9.87 8.50 6.61
C CYS A 542 9.44 7.30 5.77
N GLU A 543 8.83 6.24 6.34
CA GLU A 543 8.28 5.14 5.54
C GLU A 543 6.76 5.25 5.36
N VAL A 544 6.31 4.98 4.13
CA VAL A 544 4.91 5.01 3.68
C VAL A 544 4.51 3.62 3.17
N CYS A 545 3.24 3.24 3.34
CA CYS A 545 2.74 1.94 2.91
C CYS A 545 2.66 1.80 1.37
N ILE A 546 3.02 0.62 0.89
CA ILE A 546 3.10 0.23 -0.52
C ILE A 546 2.39 -1.11 -0.68
N VAL A 547 1.48 -1.21 -1.66
CA VAL A 547 0.98 -2.50 -2.16
C VAL A 547 2.06 -3.12 -3.03
N GLY A 548 2.48 -4.35 -2.71
CA GLY A 548 3.54 -5.06 -3.44
C GLY A 548 3.13 -5.53 -4.85
N LEU A 549 4.13 -5.95 -5.64
CA LEU A 549 3.98 -6.29 -7.07
C LEU A 549 2.79 -7.21 -7.38
N GLU A 550 2.60 -8.29 -6.62
CA GLU A 550 1.53 -9.27 -6.84
C GLU A 550 0.19 -8.84 -6.20
N GLY A 551 0.16 -7.78 -5.40
CA GLY A 551 -1.02 -7.36 -4.64
C GLY A 551 -1.36 -8.26 -3.44
N ASN A 552 -0.43 -9.08 -2.97
CA ASN A 552 -0.60 -10.04 -1.87
C ASN A 552 0.01 -9.61 -0.53
N ILE A 553 0.70 -8.47 -0.49
CA ILE A 553 1.37 -7.91 0.68
C ILE A 553 1.28 -6.38 0.65
N ILE A 554 1.14 -5.78 1.83
CA ILE A 554 1.43 -4.35 2.04
C ILE A 554 2.66 -4.26 2.95
N TYR A 555 3.64 -3.46 2.55
CA TYR A 555 4.87 -3.19 3.31
C TYR A 555 5.16 -1.69 3.32
N SER A 556 6.18 -1.24 4.05
CA SER A 556 6.56 0.17 4.09
C SER A 556 7.99 0.42 3.60
N ASP A 557 8.20 1.53 2.91
CA ASP A 557 9.51 1.98 2.43
C ASP A 557 9.59 3.51 2.31
N TYR A 558 10.80 4.04 2.11
CA TYR A 558 11.10 5.47 2.19
C TYR A 558 10.26 6.31 1.22
N ALA A 559 9.68 7.41 1.71
CA ALA A 559 8.85 8.32 0.92
C ALA A 559 9.55 8.83 -0.36
N VAL A 560 10.87 9.03 -0.31
CA VAL A 560 11.68 9.48 -1.46
C VAL A 560 11.91 8.42 -2.56
N LEU A 561 11.34 7.20 -2.47
CA LEU A 561 11.48 6.19 -3.52
C LEU A 561 10.82 6.60 -4.84
N CYS A 562 11.63 6.88 -5.85
CA CYS A 562 11.17 7.30 -7.18
C CYS A 562 10.39 6.24 -7.98
N GLY A 563 10.63 4.95 -7.75
CA GLY A 563 10.16 3.85 -8.61
C GLY A 563 8.84 3.19 -8.19
N VAL A 564 8.00 3.87 -7.40
CA VAL A 564 6.71 3.33 -6.90
C VAL A 564 5.54 3.99 -7.63
N GLY A 565 4.53 3.19 -7.98
CA GLY A 565 3.38 3.62 -8.76
C GLY A 565 2.41 4.54 -8.02
N VAL A 566 1.83 5.48 -8.76
CA VAL A 566 0.75 6.37 -8.31
C VAL A 566 -0.58 5.89 -8.90
N ARG A 567 -1.53 5.54 -8.02
CA ARG A 567 -2.87 5.07 -8.36
C ARG A 567 -3.92 5.94 -7.67
N PRO A 568 -4.28 7.12 -8.22
CA PRO A 568 -5.19 8.05 -7.57
C PRO A 568 -6.60 7.50 -7.44
N ALA A 569 -7.29 7.98 -6.40
CA ALA A 569 -8.68 7.77 -6.10
C ALA A 569 -9.41 9.10 -5.87
N LEU A 570 -10.72 9.13 -6.09
CA LEU A 570 -11.57 10.30 -5.91
C LEU A 570 -13.03 9.88 -5.66
N TYR A 571 -13.84 10.79 -5.14
CA TYR A 571 -15.30 10.64 -5.12
C TYR A 571 -15.95 11.51 -6.20
N LEU A 572 -17.08 11.06 -6.75
CA LEU A 572 -18.00 11.93 -7.47
C LEU A 572 -19.18 12.34 -6.58
N ASP A 573 -19.76 13.51 -6.83
CA ASP A 573 -20.93 14.01 -6.09
C ASP A 573 -22.21 13.15 -6.28
N SER A 574 -22.26 12.30 -7.32
CA SER A 574 -23.42 11.47 -7.64
C SER A 574 -23.02 10.23 -8.43
N SER A 575 -23.60 9.07 -8.10
CA SER A 575 -23.58 7.87 -8.95
C SER A 575 -24.54 7.97 -10.14
N LEU A 576 -25.51 8.89 -10.11
CA LEU A 576 -26.48 9.10 -11.18
C LEU A 576 -25.97 10.18 -12.14
N LEU A 577 -25.52 9.77 -13.33
CA LEU A 577 -24.85 10.61 -14.34
C LEU A 577 -25.49 10.49 -15.72
N GLU A 578 -25.33 11.51 -16.55
CA GLU A 578 -25.65 11.46 -17.99
C GLU A 578 -24.38 11.03 -18.73
N VAL A 579 -24.28 9.74 -19.05
CA VAL A 579 -23.11 9.11 -19.69
C VAL A 579 -23.52 8.18 -20.83
N GLU A 580 -22.62 8.00 -21.78
CA GLU A 580 -22.74 7.00 -22.86
C GLU A 580 -21.72 5.86 -22.66
N GLY A 581 -21.93 4.70 -23.31
CA GLY A 581 -21.13 3.48 -23.14
C GLY A 581 -21.84 2.41 -22.31
N SER A 582 -21.12 1.34 -21.96
CA SER A 582 -21.65 0.19 -21.20
C SER A 582 -20.99 -0.03 -19.83
N GLY A 583 -20.06 0.84 -19.43
CA GLY A 583 -19.34 0.74 -18.15
C GLY A 583 -18.31 -0.38 -18.10
N THR A 584 -17.99 -1.01 -19.24
CA THR A 584 -17.05 -2.15 -19.29
C THR A 584 -15.61 -1.69 -19.56
N VAL A 585 -14.62 -2.56 -19.39
CA VAL A 585 -13.21 -2.25 -19.70
C VAL A 585 -13.02 -1.92 -21.20
N ASP A 586 -13.71 -2.63 -22.08
CA ASP A 586 -13.63 -2.42 -23.54
C ASP A 586 -14.46 -1.21 -24.02
N ASP A 587 -15.51 -0.85 -23.27
CA ASP A 587 -16.45 0.23 -23.56
C ASP A 587 -16.86 0.98 -22.27
N PRO A 588 -15.96 1.80 -21.68
CA PRO A 588 -16.23 2.55 -20.46
C PRO A 588 -17.33 3.58 -20.65
N TYR A 589 -17.97 3.97 -19.54
CA TYR A 589 -18.81 5.16 -19.54
C TYR A 589 -17.97 6.40 -19.87
N TYR A 590 -18.50 7.33 -20.66
CA TYR A 590 -17.89 8.64 -20.87
C TYR A 590 -18.93 9.76 -20.80
N ILE A 591 -18.43 10.95 -20.53
CA ILE A 591 -19.20 12.18 -20.35
C ILE A 591 -18.98 13.01 -21.63
N GLU A 592 -20.06 13.54 -22.23
CA GLU A 592 -20.01 14.36 -23.46
C GLU A 592 -19.44 15.77 -23.24
#